data_AF-A0A7L7KRA5-F1
#
_entry.id   AF-A0A7L7KRA5-F1
#
_cell.length_a   1.000
_cell.length_b   1.000
_cell.length_c   1.000
_cell.angle_alpha   90.00
_cell.angle_beta   90.00
_cell.angle_gamma   90.00
#
_symmetry.space_group_name_H-M   'P 1'
#
loop_
_entity.id
_entity.type
_entity.pdbx_description
1 polymer ?
#
loop_
_entity_poly.entity_id
_entity_poly.type
_entity_poly.pdbx_seq_one_letter_code
_entity_poly.pdbx_strand_id
1 'polypeptide(L)'
;MVNPHYVEMDVIEDVYFYNLKTSKSPLLTHYYEKTDLWTLLYSSLQDEFLIKLMLFNLSFNIAPVHTFITYYKEELEKLVLNRFDKQCIGYHVGFILATLGYKKTRQIYRKDAIIKYAGFYELDS
;
A
#
# COMPACT_ATOMS: atom_id res chain seq x y z
N MET A 1 -14.35 -21.92 18.26
CA MET A 1 -14.76 -20.72 17.52
C MET A 1 -13.62 -19.73 17.63
N VAL A 2 -12.83 -19.58 16.57
CA VAL A 2 -11.64 -18.70 16.54
C VAL A 2 -12.10 -17.36 15.98
N ASN A 3 -11.80 -16.29 16.72
CA ASN A 3 -12.24 -14.92 16.46
C ASN A 3 -11.60 -14.41 15.15
N PRO A 4 -12.36 -14.02 14.12
CA PRO A 4 -11.79 -13.58 12.85
C PRO A 4 -11.42 -12.10 12.98
N HIS A 5 -10.19 -11.75 12.57
CA HIS A 5 -9.73 -10.37 12.33
C HIS A 5 -9.17 -9.56 13.52
N TYR A 6 -8.35 -10.18 14.38
CA TYR A 6 -7.18 -9.42 14.84
C TYR A 6 -6.08 -9.64 13.80
N VAL A 7 -5.91 -8.68 12.90
CA VAL A 7 -4.74 -8.68 12.04
C VAL A 7 -3.56 -8.29 12.92
N GLU A 8 -2.72 -9.24 13.25
CA GLU A 8 -1.48 -8.98 13.98
C GLU A 8 -0.56 -8.17 13.05
N MET A 9 -0.28 -6.91 13.42
CA MET A 9 0.52 -6.01 12.59
C MET A 9 1.94 -6.56 12.33
N ASP A 10 2.48 -7.31 13.31
CA ASP A 10 3.75 -8.02 13.19
C ASP A 10 3.73 -9.03 12.02
N VAL A 11 2.60 -9.71 11.80
CA VAL A 11 2.42 -10.64 10.66
C VAL A 11 2.32 -9.89 9.34
N ILE A 12 1.70 -8.70 9.32
CA ILE A 12 1.66 -7.86 8.12
C ILE A 12 3.08 -7.48 7.71
N GLU A 13 3.87 -7.04 8.67
CA GLU A 13 5.25 -6.61 8.47
C GLU A 13 6.13 -7.75 7.95
N ASP A 14 6.07 -8.93 8.56
CA ASP A 14 6.86 -10.10 8.16
C ASP A 14 6.53 -10.58 6.74
N VAL A 15 5.24 -10.69 6.40
CA VAL A 15 4.80 -11.11 5.06
C VAL A 15 5.10 -10.04 4.02
N TYR A 16 4.98 -8.76 4.39
CA TYR A 16 5.37 -7.63 3.54
C TYR A 16 6.87 -7.69 3.18
N PHE A 17 7.74 -7.87 4.17
CA PHE A 17 9.18 -7.98 3.93
C PHE A 17 9.56 -9.24 3.17
N TYR A 18 8.87 -10.36 3.40
CA TYR A 18 9.05 -11.57 2.59
C TYR A 18 8.71 -11.32 1.12
N ASN A 19 7.57 -10.70 0.83
CA ASN A 19 7.16 -10.35 -0.55
C ASN A 19 8.10 -9.34 -1.19
N LEU A 20 8.61 -8.37 -0.42
CA LEU A 20 9.60 -7.39 -0.87
C LEU A 20 10.92 -8.08 -1.27
N LYS A 21 11.46 -8.94 -0.39
CA LYS A 21 12.73 -9.67 -0.60
C LYS A 21 12.67 -10.68 -1.73
N THR A 22 11.52 -11.31 -1.96
CA THR A 22 11.32 -12.33 -3.01
C THR A 22 10.94 -11.74 -4.37
N SER A 23 10.62 -10.44 -4.43
CA SER A 23 10.26 -9.80 -5.70
C SER A 23 11.47 -9.76 -6.66
N LYS A 24 11.23 -10.02 -7.95
CA LYS A 24 12.25 -10.00 -9.02
C LYS A 24 12.83 -8.61 -9.32
N SER A 25 12.55 -7.58 -8.51
CA SER A 25 13.05 -6.22 -8.70
C SER A 25 14.07 -5.90 -7.59
N PRO A 26 15.38 -6.14 -7.82
CA PRO A 26 16.45 -5.97 -6.81
C PRO A 26 16.63 -4.53 -6.31
N LEU A 27 15.96 -3.56 -6.95
CA LEU A 27 16.00 -2.13 -6.61
C LEU A 27 15.16 -1.78 -5.37
N LEU A 28 14.28 -2.67 -4.89
CA LEU A 28 13.40 -2.42 -3.73
C LEU A 28 14.06 -2.61 -2.36
N THR A 29 15.28 -3.15 -2.24
CA THR A 29 15.90 -3.33 -0.91
C THR A 29 16.88 -2.21 -0.60
N HIS A 30 17.78 -1.89 -1.53
CA HIS A 30 18.81 -0.85 -1.32
C HIS A 30 18.32 0.59 -1.49
N TYR A 31 17.22 0.82 -2.23
CA TYR A 31 16.66 2.17 -2.40
C TYR A 31 15.79 2.60 -1.20
N TYR A 32 15.30 1.64 -0.42
CA TYR A 32 14.34 1.88 0.65
C TYR A 32 14.99 2.34 1.95
N GLU A 33 16.11 1.77 2.37
CA GLU A 33 16.69 2.05 3.70
C GLU A 33 17.20 3.49 3.92
N LYS A 34 17.13 4.38 2.92
CA LYS A 34 17.72 5.74 2.98
C LYS A 34 16.83 6.88 2.49
N THR A 35 15.53 6.67 2.29
CA THR A 35 14.64 7.73 1.76
C THR A 35 13.52 8.08 2.72
N ASP A 36 13.13 9.36 2.77
CA ASP A 36 12.00 9.84 3.58
C ASP A 36 10.69 9.13 3.20
N LEU A 37 10.57 8.73 1.92
CA LEU A 37 9.44 7.93 1.44
C LEU A 37 9.38 6.57 2.14
N TRP A 38 10.50 5.91 2.40
CA TRP A 38 10.48 4.62 3.11
C TRP A 38 10.02 4.76 4.54
N THR A 39 10.48 5.79 5.26
CA THR A 39 10.02 6.05 6.62
C THR A 39 8.50 6.16 6.67
N LEU A 40 7.90 6.85 5.68
CA LEU A 40 6.46 6.98 5.53
C LEU A 40 5.77 5.63 5.19
N LEU A 41 6.31 4.88 4.24
CA LEU A 41 5.74 3.57 3.87
C LEU A 41 5.82 2.58 5.02
N TYR A 42 6.94 2.57 5.75
CA TYR A 42 7.15 1.69 6.89
C TYR A 42 6.21 2.05 8.05
N SER A 43 6.11 3.33 8.41
CA SER A 43 5.19 3.75 9.48
C SER A 43 3.73 3.45 9.16
N SER A 44 3.35 3.49 7.88
CA SER A 44 1.99 3.20 7.45
C SER A 44 1.55 1.74 7.62
N LEU A 45 2.50 0.79 7.76
CA LEU A 45 2.17 -0.61 8.06
C LEU A 45 1.56 -0.78 9.45
N GLN A 46 1.95 0.10 10.37
CA GLN A 46 1.52 0.12 11.76
C GLN A 46 0.33 1.07 11.99
N ASP A 47 -0.13 1.78 10.93
CA ASP A 47 -1.27 2.69 10.99
C ASP A 47 -2.59 1.93 10.73
N GLU A 48 -3.15 1.36 11.81
CA GLU A 48 -4.40 0.61 11.74
C GLU A 48 -5.57 1.47 11.21
N PHE A 49 -5.58 2.78 11.51
CA PHE A 49 -6.63 3.68 11.06
C PHE A 49 -6.60 3.83 9.55
N LEU A 50 -5.42 4.07 8.97
CA LEU A 50 -5.22 4.14 7.53
C LEU A 50 -5.66 2.84 6.85
N ILE A 51 -5.25 1.68 7.37
CA ILE A 51 -5.61 0.37 6.80
C ILE A 51 -7.13 0.20 6.80
N LYS A 52 -7.79 0.45 7.93
CA LYS A 52 -9.26 0.42 8.03
C LYS A 52 -9.93 1.38 7.05
N LEU A 53 -9.39 2.59 6.91
CA LEU A 53 -9.91 3.61 5.99
C LEU A 53 -9.76 3.20 4.53
N MET A 54 -8.65 2.54 4.17
CA MET A 54 -8.45 1.96 2.84
C MET A 54 -9.48 0.88 2.53
N LEU A 55 -9.72 -0.05 3.46
CA LEU A 55 -10.70 -1.12 3.30
C LEU A 55 -12.14 -0.59 3.24
N PHE A 56 -12.46 0.42 4.06
CA PHE A 56 -13.76 1.09 4.01
C PHE A 56 -13.97 1.80 2.67
N ASN A 57 -13.01 2.58 2.20
CA ASN A 57 -13.13 3.29 0.92
C ASN A 57 -13.19 2.35 -0.28
N LEU A 58 -12.58 1.17 -0.18
CA LEU A 58 -12.67 0.13 -1.19
C LEU A 58 -14.13 -0.31 -1.43
N SER A 59 -14.99 -0.36 -0.40
CA SER A 59 -16.43 -0.67 -0.58
C SER A 59 -17.20 0.40 -1.35
N PHE A 60 -16.65 1.61 -1.47
CA PHE A 60 -17.19 2.70 -2.28
C PHE A 60 -16.56 2.79 -3.67
N ASN A 61 -15.85 1.74 -4.12
CA ASN A 61 -15.07 1.77 -5.37
C ASN A 61 -14.05 2.93 -5.40
N ILE A 62 -13.38 3.20 -4.27
CA ILE A 62 -12.19 4.05 -4.25
C ILE A 62 -10.97 3.15 -4.13
N ALA A 63 -10.03 3.26 -5.08
CA ALA A 63 -8.83 2.43 -5.04
C ALA A 63 -7.99 2.78 -3.80
N PRO A 64 -7.53 1.79 -3.01
CA PRO A 64 -6.84 2.01 -1.73
C PRO A 64 -5.62 2.94 -1.82
N VAL A 65 -4.89 2.90 -2.94
CA VAL A 65 -3.73 3.77 -3.15
C VAL A 65 -4.12 5.26 -3.21
N HIS A 66 -5.33 5.59 -3.67
CA HIS A 66 -5.82 6.97 -3.65
C HIS A 66 -6.17 7.44 -2.25
N THR A 67 -6.70 6.53 -1.41
CA THR A 67 -6.88 6.79 0.03
C THR A 67 -5.53 7.02 0.68
N PHE A 68 -4.54 6.16 0.45
CA PHE A 68 -3.16 6.33 0.95
C PHE A 68 -2.58 7.70 0.58
N ILE A 69 -2.64 8.07 -0.70
CA ILE A 69 -2.12 9.34 -1.19
C ILE A 69 -2.81 10.53 -0.53
N THR A 70 -4.13 10.43 -0.32
CA THR A 70 -4.92 11.52 0.25
C THR A 70 -4.66 11.65 1.75
N TYR A 71 -4.47 10.53 2.44
CA TYR A 71 -4.16 10.48 3.86
C TYR A 71 -2.80 11.13 4.16
N TYR A 72 -1.77 10.80 3.39
CA TYR A 72 -0.42 11.39 3.52
C TYR A 72 -0.15 12.53 2.53
N LYS A 73 -1.19 13.32 2.21
CA LYS A 73 -1.06 14.34 1.17
C LYS A 73 0.03 15.36 1.51
N GLU A 74 0.08 15.81 2.76
CA GLU A 74 1.01 16.85 3.20
C GLU A 74 2.46 16.38 3.19
N GLU A 75 2.71 15.12 3.53
CA GLU A 75 4.02 14.48 3.50
C GLU A 75 4.48 14.23 2.07
N LEU A 76 3.59 13.69 1.23
CA LEU A 76 3.91 13.37 -0.16
C LEU A 76 4.13 14.62 -1.02
N GLU A 77 3.43 15.73 -0.75
CA GLU A 77 3.63 17.00 -1.46
C GLU A 77 4.98 17.65 -1.16
N LYS A 78 5.60 17.33 -0.01
CA LYS A 78 6.97 17.78 0.33
C LYS A 78 8.04 16.98 -0.41
N LEU A 79 7.70 15.81 -0.96
CA LEU A 79 8.62 14.92 -1.66
C LEU A 79 8.56 15.15 -3.18
N VAL A 80 9.72 15.25 -3.82
CA VAL A 80 9.81 15.27 -5.29
C VAL A 80 9.79 13.82 -5.80
N LEU A 81 8.59 13.27 -5.98
CA LEU A 81 8.40 11.88 -6.39
C LEU A 81 8.64 11.68 -7.89
N ASN A 82 9.64 10.86 -8.23
CA ASN A 82 9.88 10.40 -9.59
C ASN A 82 8.90 9.26 -9.98
N ARG A 83 9.06 8.69 -11.18
CA ARG A 83 8.20 7.60 -11.66
C ARG A 83 8.35 6.32 -10.83
N PHE A 84 9.57 5.99 -10.43
CA PHE A 84 9.88 4.81 -9.62
C PHE A 84 9.27 4.93 -8.22
N ASP A 85 9.42 6.08 -7.56
CA ASP A 85 8.84 6.33 -6.23
C ASP A 85 7.31 6.13 -6.22
N LYS A 86 6.64 6.62 -7.27
CA LYS A 86 5.20 6.43 -7.45
C LYS A 86 4.82 4.96 -7.65
N GLN A 87 5.65 4.18 -8.34
CA GLN A 87 5.43 2.74 -8.47
C GLN A 87 5.59 2.03 -7.13
N CYS A 88 6.60 2.42 -6.34
CA CYS A 88 6.84 1.87 -5.00
C CYS A 88 5.63 2.04 -4.08
N ILE A 89 5.00 3.22 -4.04
CA ILE A 89 3.76 3.46 -3.28
C ILE A 89 2.64 2.51 -3.75
N GLY A 90 2.47 2.35 -5.06
CA GLY A 90 1.46 1.45 -5.62
C GLY A 90 1.69 -0.02 -5.26
N TYR A 91 2.94 -0.48 -5.31
CA TYR A 91 3.32 -1.83 -4.90
C TYR A 91 3.15 -2.02 -3.40
N HIS A 92 3.54 -1.04 -2.59
CA HIS A 92 3.40 -1.08 -1.15
C HIS A 92 1.95 -1.31 -0.72
N VAL A 93 1.01 -0.50 -1.22
CA VAL A 93 -0.43 -0.69 -0.95
C VAL A 93 -0.93 -2.03 -1.49
N GLY A 94 -0.44 -2.46 -2.66
CA GLY A 94 -0.76 -3.78 -3.21
C GLY A 94 -0.30 -4.92 -2.31
N PHE A 95 0.88 -4.82 -1.69
CA PHE A 95 1.41 -5.81 -0.75
C PHE A 95 0.61 -5.85 0.54
N ILE A 96 0.25 -4.69 1.12
CA ILE A 96 -0.63 -4.65 2.31
C ILE A 96 -1.91 -5.44 2.04
N LEU A 97 -2.59 -5.17 0.92
CA LEU A 97 -3.85 -5.84 0.59
C LEU A 97 -3.67 -7.32 0.29
N ALA A 98 -2.60 -7.71 -0.42
CA ALA A 98 -2.29 -9.11 -0.67
C ALA A 98 -2.06 -9.88 0.64
N THR A 99 -1.37 -9.27 1.60
CA THR A 99 -1.15 -9.85 2.95
C THR A 99 -2.47 -10.01 3.71
N LEU A 100 -3.42 -9.09 3.52
CA LEU A 100 -4.77 -9.17 4.08
C LEU A 100 -5.69 -10.15 3.33
N GLY A 101 -5.18 -10.90 2.35
CA GLY A 101 -5.95 -11.89 1.59
C GLY A 101 -6.78 -11.31 0.44
N TYR A 102 -6.47 -10.09 -0.02
CA TYR A 102 -7.16 -9.49 -1.15
C TYR A 102 -6.39 -9.71 -2.46
N LYS A 103 -7.12 -10.05 -3.53
CA LYS A 103 -6.61 -10.10 -4.90
C LYS A 103 -7.04 -8.91 -5.73
N LYS A 104 -6.14 -8.42 -6.57
CA LYS A 104 -6.42 -7.35 -7.52
C LYS A 104 -7.38 -7.84 -8.60
N THR A 105 -8.51 -7.16 -8.78
CA THR A 105 -9.55 -7.55 -9.76
C THR A 105 -9.63 -6.62 -10.96
N ARG A 106 -9.45 -5.32 -10.77
CA ARG A 106 -9.61 -4.31 -11.83
C ARG A 106 -8.60 -3.17 -11.71
N GLN A 107 -8.31 -2.48 -12.80
CA GLN A 107 -7.56 -1.23 -12.80
C GLN A 107 -8.45 0.00 -13.01
N ILE A 108 -8.07 1.12 -12.41
CA ILE A 108 -8.71 2.41 -12.58
C ILE A 108 -7.68 3.47 -12.97
N TYR A 109 -8.13 4.46 -13.73
CA TYR A 109 -7.37 5.66 -14.08
C TYR A 109 -7.98 6.90 -13.42
N ARG A 110 -7.14 7.76 -12.82
CA ARG A 110 -7.54 9.03 -12.22
C ARG A 110 -6.56 10.13 -12.62
N LYS A 111 -7.06 11.20 -13.26
CA LYS A 111 -6.20 12.25 -13.87
C LYS A 111 -5.53 13.16 -12.83
N ASP A 112 -6.24 13.45 -11.75
CA ASP A 112 -5.89 14.36 -10.67
C ASP A 112 -5.04 13.71 -9.56
N ALA A 113 -4.82 12.39 -9.62
CA ALA A 113 -4.06 11.67 -8.61
C ALA A 113 -2.54 11.64 -8.89
N ILE A 114 -1.74 11.65 -7.82
CA ILE A 114 -0.28 11.46 -7.88
C ILE A 114 0.07 10.17 -8.62
N ILE A 115 -0.66 9.09 -8.32
CA ILE A 115 -0.64 7.82 -9.05
C ILE A 115 -1.86 7.76 -9.94
N LYS A 116 -1.64 7.82 -11.24
CA LYS A 116 -2.73 7.86 -12.21
C LYS A 116 -3.41 6.51 -12.39
N TYR A 117 -2.70 5.40 -12.25
CA TYR A 117 -3.23 4.06 -12.45
C TYR A 117 -3.18 3.27 -11.14
N ALA A 118 -4.34 2.77 -10.70
CA ALA A 118 -4.50 2.04 -9.46
C ALA A 118 -5.28 0.74 -9.65
N GLY A 119 -5.30 -0.12 -8.62
CA GLY A 119 -6.07 -1.38 -8.61
C GLY A 119 -7.25 -1.32 -7.64
N PHE A 120 -8.34 -1.98 -8.01
CA PHE A 120 -9.34 -2.50 -7.09
C PHE A 120 -8.97 -3.90 -6.65
N TYR A 121 -9.41 -4.25 -5.45
CA TYR A 121 -9.08 -5.50 -4.80
C TYR A 121 -10.34 -6.10 -4.17
N GLU A 122 -10.41 -7.43 -4.13
CA GLU A 122 -11.51 -8.18 -3.53
C GLU A 122 -10.94 -9.30 -2.67
N LEU A 123 -11.64 -9.66 -1.60
CA LEU A 123 -11.21 -10.74 -0.70
C LEU A 123 -11.23 -12.06 -1.46
N ASP A 124 -10.17 -12.86 -1.33
CA ASP A 124 -10.19 -14.22 -1.85
C ASP A 124 -11.27 -15.04 -1.15
N SER A 125 -12.19 -15.58 -1.95
CA SER A 125 -13.29 -16.45 -1.50
C SER A 125 -12.82 -17.85 -1.18
#